data_AF-A0A485N7A6-F1
#
_entry.id   AF-A0A485N7A6-F1
#
_cell.length_a   1.000
_cell.length_b   1.000
_cell.length_c   1.000
_cell.angle_alpha   90.00
_cell.angle_beta   90.00
_cell.angle_gamma   90.00
#
_symmetry.space_group_name_H-M   'P 1'
#
loop_
_entity.id
_entity.type
_entity.pdbx_description
1 polymer ?
#
loop_
_entity_poly.entity_id
_entity_poly.type
_entity_poly.pdbx_seq_one_letter_code
_entity_poly.pdbx_strand_id
1 'polypeptide(L)'
;MQDTYKQLPESGYRHSVLLLHPLGAWTKDNDAPLMCMKQHHSVLEEGVPYPETTVVAIFPPPTMCPEPPGIQWHCRAWMVAGDKFNIVGQEPADISHSETGKNLYETTHSTKVLTMTPGLMTLERVPF
;
A
#
# COMPACT_ATOMS: atom_id res chain seq x y z
N MET A 1 -0.77 0.04 -10.42
CA MET A 1 -1.72 -1.08 -10.16
C MET A 1 -2.00 -1.94 -11.39
N GLN A 2 -2.45 -1.37 -12.52
CA GLN A 2 -2.75 -2.16 -13.72
C GLN A 2 -1.52 -2.91 -14.28
N ASP A 3 -0.32 -2.33 -14.16
CA ASP A 3 0.89 -2.97 -14.66
C ASP A 3 1.29 -4.19 -13.82
N THR A 4 1.07 -4.17 -12.51
CA THR A 4 1.28 -5.34 -11.64
C THR A 4 0.35 -6.49 -12.04
N TYR A 5 -0.91 -6.20 -12.35
CA TYR A 5 -1.86 -7.22 -12.83
C TYR A 5 -1.41 -7.86 -14.15
N LYS A 6 -0.68 -7.15 -15.00
CA LYS A 6 -0.12 -7.69 -16.27
C LYS A 6 1.17 -8.49 -16.07
N GLN A 7 2.02 -8.10 -15.12
CA GLN A 7 3.29 -8.78 -14.83
C GLN A 7 3.11 -10.15 -14.18
N LEU A 8 2.06 -10.35 -13.38
CA LEU A 8 1.81 -11.63 -12.69
C LEU A 8 1.46 -12.78 -13.65
N PRO A 9 0.61 -12.61 -14.68
CA PRO A 9 0.42 -13.59 -15.75
C PRO A 9 1.69 -13.99 -16.49
N GLU A 10 2.57 -13.03 -16.79
CA GLU A 10 3.88 -13.29 -17.42
C GLU A 10 4.78 -14.17 -16.55
N SER A 11 4.64 -14.03 -15.22
CA SER A 11 5.33 -14.84 -14.22
C SER A 11 4.66 -16.18 -13.93
N GLY A 12 3.58 -16.54 -14.65
CA GLY A 12 2.90 -17.83 -14.56
C GLY A 12 1.68 -17.88 -13.62
N TYR A 13 1.27 -16.78 -13.00
CA TYR A 13 0.09 -16.72 -12.14
C TYR A 13 -1.20 -16.58 -12.96
N ARG A 14 -2.16 -17.49 -12.76
CA ARG A 14 -3.41 -17.52 -13.54
C ARG A 14 -4.57 -16.77 -12.89
N HIS A 15 -4.60 -16.70 -11.56
CA HIS A 15 -5.71 -16.16 -10.77
C HIS A 15 -5.18 -15.18 -9.73
N SER A 16 -4.57 -14.10 -10.21
CA SER A 16 -4.07 -13.03 -9.35
C SER A 16 -5.25 -12.21 -8.82
N VAL A 17 -5.28 -12.02 -7.52
CA VAL A 17 -6.30 -11.20 -6.83
C VAL A 17 -5.61 -9.96 -6.27
N LEU A 18 -6.20 -8.80 -6.48
CA LEU A 18 -5.78 -7.54 -5.87
C LEU A 18 -6.47 -7.38 -4.52
N LEU A 19 -5.68 -7.16 -3.46
CA LEU A 19 -6.19 -6.70 -2.18
C LEU A 19 -6.09 -5.17 -2.14
N LEU A 20 -7.22 -4.47 -2.35
CA LEU A 20 -7.32 -3.02 -2.16
C LEU A 20 -7.60 -2.75 -0.68
N HIS A 21 -6.60 -2.23 0.04
CA HIS A 21 -6.59 -2.24 1.51
C HIS A 21 -6.44 -0.84 2.13
N PRO A 22 -7.39 0.09 1.93
CA PRO A 22 -7.32 1.44 2.49
C PRO A 22 -7.21 1.44 4.02
N LEU A 23 -6.46 2.40 4.55
CA LEU A 23 -6.29 2.64 5.98
C LEU A 23 -7.61 3.11 6.60
N GLY A 24 -8.03 2.45 7.69
CA GLY A 24 -9.26 2.77 8.42
C GLY A 24 -9.07 3.37 9.80
N ALA A 25 -7.82 3.59 10.23
CA ALA A 25 -7.52 4.14 11.54
C ALA A 25 -7.56 5.68 11.53
N TRP A 26 -7.21 6.26 12.69
CA TRP A 26 -7.04 7.70 12.82
C TRP A 26 -6.06 8.24 11.78
N THR A 27 -6.53 9.19 10.97
CA THR A 27 -5.75 9.95 10.00
C THR A 27 -5.62 11.39 10.48
N LYS A 28 -4.68 12.17 9.91
CA LYS A 28 -4.57 13.59 10.23
C LYS A 28 -5.81 14.33 9.74
N ASP A 29 -6.09 15.49 10.34
CA ASP A 29 -7.27 16.30 10.01
C ASP A 29 -7.33 16.74 8.52
N ASN A 30 -6.17 16.81 7.86
CA ASN A 30 -6.06 17.18 6.44
C ASN A 30 -6.14 15.99 5.48
N ASP A 31 -6.13 14.76 6.00
CA ASP A 31 -6.25 13.57 5.17
C ASP A 31 -7.70 13.34 4.77
N ALA A 32 -7.91 12.66 3.64
CA ALA A 32 -9.25 12.30 3.22
C ALA A 32 -9.90 11.38 4.29
N PRO A 33 -11.08 11.74 4.83
CA PRO A 33 -11.76 10.90 5.80
C PRO A 33 -12.15 9.55 5.20
N LEU A 34 -12.49 8.57 6.05
CA LEU A 34 -12.86 7.19 5.66
C LEU A 34 -14.05 7.10 4.66
N MET A 35 -14.70 8.22 4.34
CA MET A 35 -15.59 8.33 3.19
C MET A 35 -14.91 8.02 1.84
N CYS A 36 -13.58 7.92 1.79
CA CYS A 36 -12.82 7.39 0.64
C CYS A 36 -13.31 6.02 0.15
N MET A 37 -13.98 5.23 1.00
CA MET A 37 -14.64 3.99 0.59
C MET A 37 -15.69 4.20 -0.52
N LYS A 38 -16.39 5.34 -0.54
CA LYS A 38 -17.31 5.68 -1.63
C LYS A 38 -16.56 5.96 -2.93
N GLN A 39 -15.41 6.62 -2.84
CA GLN A 39 -14.55 6.84 -4.00
C GLN A 39 -14.02 5.50 -4.54
N HIS A 40 -13.52 4.61 -3.67
CA HIS A 40 -13.08 3.28 -4.08
C HIS A 40 -14.21 2.48 -4.73
N HIS A 41 -15.44 2.60 -4.23
CA HIS A 41 -16.61 1.99 -4.85
C HIS A 41 -16.86 2.52 -6.27
N SER A 42 -16.89 3.84 -6.47
CA SER A 42 -17.07 4.44 -7.79
C SER A 42 -15.95 4.07 -8.77
N VAL A 43 -14.70 4.01 -8.28
CA VAL A 43 -13.53 3.60 -9.08
C VAL A 43 -13.66 2.13 -9.54
N LEU A 44 -14.22 1.25 -8.69
CA LEU A 44 -14.54 -0.13 -9.08
C LEU A 44 -15.71 -0.20 -10.08
N GLU A 45 -16.72 0.66 -9.96
CA GLU A 45 -17.83 0.73 -10.93
C GLU A 45 -17.35 1.11 -12.33
N GLU A 46 -16.28 1.91 -12.43
CA GLU A 46 -15.61 2.23 -13.70
C GLU A 46 -14.78 1.05 -14.27
N GLY A 47 -14.67 -0.06 -13.54
CA GLY A 47 -13.94 -1.26 -13.96
C GLY A 47 -12.42 -1.13 -13.82
N VAL A 48 -11.93 -0.16 -13.03
CA VAL A 48 -10.50 0.08 -12.83
C VAL A 48 -10.19 0.27 -11.34
N PRO A 49 -9.70 -0.75 -10.60
CA PRO A 49 -9.36 -2.10 -11.04
C PRO A 49 -10.59 -2.98 -11.29
N TYR A 50 -10.37 -4.14 -11.89
CA TYR A 50 -11.39 -5.14 -12.18
C TYR A 50 -12.08 -5.66 -10.90
N PRO A 51 -13.40 -5.47 -10.71
CA PRO A 51 -14.10 -5.88 -9.49
C PRO A 51 -14.05 -7.39 -9.24
N GLU A 52 -14.06 -8.21 -10.29
CA GLU A 52 -14.07 -9.68 -10.20
C GLU A 52 -12.77 -10.28 -9.66
N THR A 53 -11.67 -9.53 -9.72
CA THR A 53 -10.37 -9.93 -9.19
C THR A 53 -9.87 -8.99 -8.09
N THR A 54 -10.75 -8.17 -7.50
CA THR A 54 -10.38 -7.23 -6.44
C THR A 54 -11.17 -7.49 -5.16
N VAL A 55 -10.46 -7.68 -4.06
CA VAL A 55 -11.03 -7.70 -2.70
C VAL A 55 -10.78 -6.34 -2.07
N VAL A 56 -11.83 -5.67 -1.60
CA VAL A 56 -11.71 -4.44 -0.82
C VAL A 56 -11.89 -4.76 0.65
N ALA A 57 -10.93 -4.38 1.47
CA ALA A 57 -11.02 -4.50 2.93
C ALA A 57 -10.43 -3.25 3.60
N ILE A 58 -10.90 -2.93 4.80
CA ILE A 58 -10.36 -1.81 5.57
C ILE A 58 -9.22 -2.33 6.44
N PHE A 59 -8.04 -1.75 6.33
CA PHE A 59 -6.91 -2.07 7.18
C PHE A 59 -7.01 -1.28 8.50
N PRO A 60 -7.05 -1.93 9.69
CA PRO A 60 -7.15 -1.23 10.97
C PRO A 60 -5.78 -1.18 11.69
N PRO A 61 -4.86 -0.26 11.36
CA PRO A 61 -3.60 -0.17 12.08
C PRO A 61 -3.76 0.46 13.48
N PRO A 62 -2.89 0.10 14.45
CA PRO A 62 -2.70 0.93 15.64
C PRO A 62 -2.16 2.30 15.20
N THR A 63 -2.67 3.36 15.85
CA THR A 63 -2.42 4.79 15.57
C THR A 63 -1.04 5.15 15.01
N MET A 64 -1.04 6.02 13.99
CA MET A 64 0.06 6.67 13.27
C MET A 64 1.47 6.09 13.52
N CYS A 65 1.88 5.14 12.68
CA CYS A 65 3.27 4.71 12.59
C CYS A 65 3.95 5.50 11.46
N PRO A 66 4.73 6.55 11.77
CA PRO A 66 5.43 7.29 10.72
C PRO A 66 6.44 6.38 10.01
N GLU A 67 6.69 6.68 8.75
CA GLU A 67 7.76 6.10 7.97
C GLU A 67 9.13 6.28 8.65
N PRO A 68 10.16 5.46 8.40
CA PRO A 68 10.15 4.13 7.75
C PRO A 68 9.61 2.94 8.59
N PRO A 69 9.43 2.99 9.92
CA PRO A 69 8.84 1.87 10.66
C PRO A 69 7.40 1.54 10.24
N GLY A 70 6.62 2.53 9.83
CA GLY A 70 5.25 2.38 9.33
C GLY A 70 5.14 1.38 8.20
N ILE A 71 5.90 1.58 7.12
CA ILE A 71 5.83 0.69 5.95
C ILE A 71 6.22 -0.75 6.27
N GLN A 72 7.17 -0.98 7.20
CA GLN A 72 7.53 -2.34 7.62
C GLN A 72 6.35 -3.02 8.33
N TRP A 73 5.63 -2.27 9.17
CA TRP A 73 4.43 -2.76 9.84
C TRP A 73 3.33 -3.09 8.83
N HIS A 74 3.05 -2.20 7.87
CA HIS A 74 2.08 -2.46 6.79
C HIS A 74 2.43 -3.73 6.01
N CYS A 75 3.68 -3.85 5.55
CA CYS A 75 4.16 -5.02 4.83
C CYS A 75 4.04 -6.30 5.67
N ARG A 76 4.38 -6.25 6.96
CA ARG A 76 4.26 -7.38 7.88
C ARG A 76 2.80 -7.80 8.03
N ALA A 77 1.89 -6.84 8.18
CA ALA A 77 0.47 -7.11 8.35
C ALA A 77 -0.16 -7.74 7.10
N TRP A 78 0.18 -7.24 5.91
CA TRP A 78 -0.29 -7.81 4.64
C TRP A 78 0.27 -9.21 4.39
N MET A 79 1.55 -9.43 4.71
CA MET A 79 2.15 -10.77 4.68
C MET A 79 1.42 -11.74 5.60
N VAL A 80 0.99 -11.30 6.79
CA VAL A 80 0.18 -12.12 7.72
C VAL A 80 -1.24 -12.34 7.18
N ALA A 81 -1.80 -11.38 6.44
CA ALA A 81 -3.08 -11.54 5.75
C ALA A 81 -3.03 -12.51 4.55
N GLY A 82 -1.83 -12.94 4.15
CA GLY A 82 -1.61 -13.93 3.09
C GLY A 82 -1.09 -13.35 1.78
N ASP A 83 -0.75 -12.07 1.74
CA ASP A 83 -0.22 -11.43 0.54
C ASP A 83 1.14 -12.02 0.17
N LYS A 84 1.26 -12.39 -1.11
CA LYS A 84 2.51 -12.87 -1.71
C LYS A 84 3.33 -11.76 -2.35
N PHE A 85 2.63 -10.73 -2.84
CA PHE A 85 3.22 -9.61 -3.56
C PHE A 85 2.85 -8.31 -2.87
N ASN A 86 3.79 -7.37 -2.83
CA ASN A 86 3.51 -6.01 -2.40
C ASN A 86 3.87 -5.02 -3.51
N ILE A 87 2.91 -4.16 -3.86
CA ILE A 87 3.10 -3.08 -4.81
C ILE A 87 3.66 -1.90 -4.03
N VAL A 88 4.96 -1.66 -4.17
CA VAL A 88 5.64 -0.54 -3.51
C VAL A 88 6.03 0.45 -4.57
N GLY A 89 5.37 1.61 -4.57
CA GLY A 89 5.72 2.74 -5.43
C GLY A 89 6.72 3.68 -4.79
N GLN A 90 6.99 4.78 -5.48
CA GLN A 90 7.67 5.93 -4.91
C GLN A 90 6.70 6.69 -3.99
N GLU A 91 6.88 6.56 -2.68
CA GLU A 91 6.04 7.24 -1.69
C GLU A 91 6.54 8.70 -1.56
N PRO A 92 5.75 9.73 -1.91
CA PRO A 92 6.03 11.07 -1.41
C PRO A 92 6.05 11.00 0.11
N ALA A 93 6.95 11.74 0.78
CA ALA A 93 6.96 11.71 2.24
C ALA A 93 5.58 12.14 2.74
N ASP A 94 4.85 11.21 3.35
CA ASP A 94 3.49 11.39 3.91
C ASP A 94 3.39 12.53 4.94
N ILE A 95 4.55 13.06 5.35
CA ILE A 95 4.67 14.05 6.39
C ILE A 95 5.76 15.06 5.99
N SER A 96 5.34 16.31 5.80
CA SER A 96 6.25 17.46 5.75
C SER A 96 6.63 17.91 7.16
N HIS A 97 7.86 18.38 7.32
CA HIS A 97 8.33 19.03 8.53
C HIS A 97 7.52 20.31 8.77
N SER A 98 6.93 20.45 9.96
CA SER A 98 6.03 21.55 10.31
C SER A 98 6.66 22.94 10.12
N GLU A 99 7.94 23.09 10.46
CA GLU A 99 8.64 24.38 10.37
C GLU A 99 9.28 24.67 9.00
N THR A 100 9.79 23.65 8.30
CA THR A 100 10.59 23.85 7.08
C THR A 100 9.81 23.53 5.80
N GLY A 101 8.65 22.87 5.91
CA GLY A 101 7.84 22.41 4.78
C GLY A 101 8.48 21.31 3.94
N LYS A 102 9.73 20.92 4.23
CA LYS A 102 10.44 19.86 3.54
C LYS A 102 9.92 18.50 3.97
N ASN A 103 10.04 17.52 3.09
CA ASN A 103 9.76 16.12 3.40
C ASN A 103 10.56 15.66 4.64
N LEU A 104 9.91 14.99 5.61
CA LEU A 104 10.60 14.42 6.77
C LEU A 104 11.54 13.26 6.39
N TYR A 105 11.22 12.55 5.31
CA TYR A 105 11.96 11.39 4.82
C TYR A 105 12.33 11.56 3.35
N GLU A 106 13.44 10.93 2.96
CA GLU A 106 13.82 10.84 1.55
C GLU A 106 12.87 9.90 0.81
N THR A 107 12.44 10.29 -0.38
CA THR A 107 11.34 9.65 -1.14
C THR A 107 11.58 8.17 -1.44
N THR A 108 12.84 7.72 -1.54
CA THR A 108 13.18 6.31 -1.79
C THR A 108 13.59 5.55 -0.52
N HIS A 109 13.55 6.20 0.66
CA HIS A 109 14.02 5.61 1.90
C HIS A 109 13.19 4.38 2.29
N SER A 110 11.87 4.45 2.21
CA SER A 110 10.97 3.36 2.54
C SER A 110 11.19 2.13 1.65
N THR A 111 11.34 2.32 0.35
CA THR A 111 11.65 1.23 -0.60
C THR A 111 13.00 0.57 -0.27
N LYS A 112 14.04 1.35 0.04
CA LYS A 112 15.36 0.84 0.44
C LYS A 112 15.32 0.11 1.79
N VAL A 113 14.59 0.63 2.76
CA VAL A 113 14.46 0.01 4.08
C VAL A 113 13.74 -1.32 3.97
N LEU A 114 12.67 -1.38 3.18
CA LEU A 114 11.95 -2.63 2.94
C LEU A 114 12.87 -3.70 2.33
N THR A 115 13.75 -3.36 1.39
CA THR A 115 14.66 -4.34 0.73
C THR A 115 15.59 -5.04 1.69
N MET A 116 15.91 -4.40 2.82
CA MET A 116 16.82 -4.92 3.83
C MET A 116 16.11 -5.37 5.11
N THR A 117 14.77 -5.29 5.18
CA THR A 117 14.01 -5.59 6.40
C THR A 117 13.98 -7.10 6.67
N PRO A 118 14.52 -7.57 7.81
CA PRO A 118 14.45 -8.98 8.17
C PRO A 118 13.00 -9.44 8.40
N GLY A 119 12.67 -10.65 7.97
CA GLY A 119 11.35 -11.24 8.21
C GLY A 119 10.25 -10.85 7.21
N LEU A 120 10.57 -10.08 6.17
CA LEU A 120 9.68 -9.83 5.01
C LEU A 120 10.08 -10.65 3.77
N MET A 121 10.85 -11.73 3.95
CA MET A 121 11.46 -12.52 2.87
C MET A 121 10.44 -13.25 1.98
N THR A 122 9.23 -13.52 2.47
CA THR A 122 8.17 -14.20 1.73
C THR A 122 7.28 -13.26 0.92
N LEU A 123 7.48 -11.95 1.05
CA LEU A 123 6.73 -10.92 0.34
C LEU A 123 7.58 -10.43 -0.83
N GLU A 124 7.22 -10.84 -2.04
CA GLU A 124 7.90 -10.41 -3.26
C GLU A 124 7.46 -8.99 -3.61
N ARG A 125 8.41 -8.12 -4.01
CA ARG A 125 8.08 -6.75 -4.39
C ARG A 125 7.87 -6.66 -5.88
N VAL A 126 6.77 -6.01 -6.27
CA VAL A 126 6.55 -5.62 -7.66
C VAL A 126 6.91 -4.13 -7.76
N PRO A 127 8.07 -3.78 -8.35
CA PRO A 127 8.47 -2.39 -8.48
C PRO A 127 7.53 -1.63 -9.42
N PHE A 128 7.33 -0.34 -9.11
CA PHE A 128 6.59 0.63 -9.92
C PHE A 128 7.47 1.87 -10.16
#